data_AF-A0A947AND3-F1
#
_entry.id   AF-A0A947AND3-F1
#
_cell.length_a   1.000
_cell.length_b   1.000
_cell.length_c   1.000
_cell.angle_alpha   90.00
_cell.angle_beta   90.00
_cell.angle_gamma   90.00
#
_symmetry.space_group_name_H-M   'P 1'
#
loop_
_entity.id
_entity.type
_entity.pdbx_description
1 polymer ?
#
loop_
_entity_poly.entity_id
_entity_poly.type
_entity_poly.pdbx_seq_one_letter_code
_entity_poly.pdbx_strand_id
1 'polypeptide(L)'
;MKAAVITSYFAGETYGLLGPQMAATVIRENTPYDCIVIAVSRDDDKTLLKKALADYFQKDRPVIGFSTLSGRNDLFSFARELKDEGAITILAGPQAEVDYLGEKNWQNHSHRFQGLSDNFSIALHGPAEQAIALFKNLDKEKRLESHGLLYLNENHKIIHNPKKNWDEKYLSRVTWDNIYKLEQTTLAPHKITTGQVLQQIGCPYAARNKTIEIDYPAFMNHNKILLHSKGCSFCDVAVDKGFYGAMGTNTVINQILCLPESVDGRKIPFELINENPLPDLLDLLGQVKSKGIDLSQINLTMRADWLIMGKRYLIEALEFIKNMEIRIILTSIGFESFDDTILHNLNKGVNLQVNLKAIDLIRQLKDEFPSHFGYLRNEGGNHGFIHPTPWDSQKTSVNIQKIIDGYALAADILPDHSTPLIIHHASVLGDWIRKIEKNEGVLFKRYDSIIGWWEEALIAEESRL
;
A
#
# COMPACT_ATOMS: atom_id res chain seq x y z
N MET A 1 -18.68 -23.14 6.01
CA MET A 1 -18.32 -21.97 6.84
C MET A 1 -17.98 -20.84 5.91
N LYS A 2 -18.30 -19.61 6.27
CA LYS A 2 -18.06 -18.43 5.45
C LYS A 2 -17.08 -17.48 6.14
N ALA A 3 -16.34 -16.73 5.34
CA ALA A 3 -15.48 -15.64 5.79
C ALA A 3 -15.54 -14.50 4.77
N ALA A 4 -15.27 -13.29 5.23
CA ALA A 4 -15.17 -12.13 4.36
C ALA A 4 -13.95 -11.29 4.73
N VAL A 5 -13.36 -10.61 3.76
CA VAL A 5 -12.33 -9.58 3.97
C VAL A 5 -12.89 -8.25 3.51
N ILE A 6 -13.10 -7.32 4.44
CA ILE A 6 -13.49 -5.94 4.15
C ILE A 6 -12.23 -5.13 3.85
N THR A 7 -12.27 -4.36 2.77
CA THR A 7 -11.17 -3.49 2.34
C THR A 7 -11.70 -2.14 1.90
N SER A 8 -10.92 -1.08 2.17
CA SER A 8 -11.23 0.23 1.61
C SER A 8 -11.05 0.21 0.10
N TYR A 9 -11.89 0.95 -0.61
CA TYR A 9 -11.90 1.00 -2.06
C TYR A 9 -12.39 2.37 -2.55
N PHE A 10 -11.95 2.83 -3.72
CA PHE A 10 -12.45 4.09 -4.29
C PHE A 10 -13.70 3.87 -5.14
N ALA A 11 -14.64 4.81 -5.07
CA ALA A 11 -15.83 4.78 -5.91
C ALA A 11 -15.43 4.82 -7.40
N GLY A 12 -16.09 4.01 -8.22
CA GLY A 12 -15.79 3.89 -9.66
C GLY A 12 -14.54 3.06 -10.00
N GLU A 13 -13.74 2.64 -9.03
CA GLU A 13 -12.51 1.89 -9.30
C GLU A 13 -12.79 0.46 -9.78
N THR A 14 -11.95 -0.05 -10.67
CA THR A 14 -11.99 -1.40 -11.26
C THR A 14 -10.67 -2.15 -11.08
N TYR A 15 -9.85 -1.71 -10.12
CA TYR A 15 -8.53 -2.25 -9.84
C TYR A 15 -8.60 -3.46 -8.89
N GLY A 16 -7.85 -4.52 -9.18
CA GLY A 16 -7.70 -5.66 -8.29
C GLY A 16 -6.85 -5.32 -7.07
N LEU A 17 -7.17 -5.92 -5.92
CA LEU A 17 -6.46 -5.69 -4.66
C LEU A 17 -5.68 -6.94 -4.26
N LEU A 18 -4.41 -7.01 -4.64
CA LEU A 18 -3.59 -8.23 -4.47
C LEU A 18 -3.61 -8.77 -3.04
N GLY A 19 -3.36 -7.93 -2.03
CA GLY A 19 -3.28 -8.37 -0.63
C GLY A 19 -4.56 -9.07 -0.14
N PRO A 20 -5.71 -8.37 -0.12
CA PRO A 20 -6.99 -8.96 0.25
C PRO A 20 -7.40 -10.17 -0.61
N GLN A 21 -7.26 -10.10 -1.94
CA GLN A 21 -7.69 -11.18 -2.83
C GLN A 21 -6.79 -12.41 -2.74
N MET A 22 -5.49 -12.23 -2.52
CA MET A 22 -4.54 -13.30 -2.21
C MET A 22 -4.89 -13.96 -0.88
N ALA A 23 -5.16 -13.18 0.17
CA ALA A 23 -5.54 -13.74 1.47
C ALA A 23 -6.81 -14.59 1.38
N ALA A 24 -7.84 -14.09 0.70
CA ALA A 24 -9.07 -14.84 0.45
C ALA A 24 -8.82 -16.12 -0.37
N THR A 25 -7.96 -16.06 -1.38
CA THR A 25 -7.53 -17.24 -2.17
C THR A 25 -6.88 -18.28 -1.27
N VAL A 26 -5.88 -17.89 -0.47
CA VAL A 26 -5.14 -18.78 0.42
C VAL A 26 -6.07 -19.43 1.45
N ILE A 27 -6.97 -18.67 2.06
CA ILE A 27 -7.96 -19.18 3.02
C ILE A 27 -8.85 -20.22 2.34
N ARG A 28 -9.41 -19.90 1.17
CA ARG A 28 -10.34 -20.76 0.44
C ARG A 28 -9.69 -22.07 -0.04
N GLU A 29 -8.44 -22.03 -0.48
CA GLU A 29 -7.74 -23.22 -0.99
C GLU A 29 -7.20 -24.15 0.11
N ASN A 30 -7.02 -23.64 1.33
CA ASN A 30 -6.32 -24.36 2.39
C ASN A 30 -7.17 -24.61 3.65
N THR A 31 -8.42 -24.15 3.66
CA THR A 31 -9.35 -24.27 4.78
C THR A 31 -10.77 -24.57 4.29
N PRO A 32 -11.70 -25.00 5.16
CA PRO A 32 -13.09 -25.22 4.77
C PRO A 32 -13.93 -23.93 4.66
N TYR A 33 -13.31 -22.76 4.75
CA TYR A 33 -13.99 -21.48 4.64
C TYR A 33 -14.08 -21.04 3.19
N ASP A 34 -15.29 -20.70 2.75
CA ASP A 34 -15.46 -19.90 1.55
C ASP A 34 -15.22 -18.43 1.92
N CYS A 35 -14.17 -17.83 1.34
CA CYS A 35 -13.72 -16.48 1.69
C CYS A 35 -13.83 -15.54 0.49
N ILE A 36 -14.59 -14.45 0.66
CA ILE A 36 -14.73 -13.38 -0.34
C ILE A 36 -14.05 -12.10 0.13
N VAL A 37 -13.80 -11.17 -0.80
CA VAL A 37 -13.37 -9.80 -0.53
C VAL A 37 -14.55 -8.86 -0.78
N ILE A 38 -14.83 -7.95 0.14
CA ILE A 38 -15.87 -6.93 0.02
C ILE A 38 -15.18 -5.57 -0.04
N ALA A 39 -15.21 -4.96 -1.22
CA ALA A 39 -14.70 -3.63 -1.47
C ALA A 39 -15.72 -2.59 -1.00
N VAL A 40 -15.30 -1.73 -0.07
CA VAL A 40 -16.15 -0.73 0.58
C VAL A 40 -15.62 0.68 0.31
N SER A 41 -16.44 1.48 -0.33
CA SER A 41 -16.21 2.90 -0.61
C SER A 41 -16.64 3.80 0.55
N ARG A 42 -16.46 5.11 0.41
CA ARG A 42 -16.96 6.09 1.40
C ARG A 42 -18.47 6.34 1.28
N ASP A 43 -19.02 6.04 0.10
CA ASP A 43 -20.42 6.30 -0.23
C ASP A 43 -21.34 5.12 0.15
N ASP A 44 -20.75 3.97 0.49
CA ASP A 44 -21.50 2.79 0.90
C ASP A 44 -22.13 2.97 2.28
N ASP A 45 -23.44 2.73 2.36
CA ASP A 45 -24.19 2.83 3.61
C ASP A 45 -23.85 1.66 4.54
N LYS A 46 -23.41 2.00 5.76
CA LYS A 46 -23.02 1.01 6.79
C LYS A 46 -24.16 0.06 7.16
N THR A 47 -25.40 0.55 7.23
CA THR A 47 -26.58 -0.26 7.59
C THR A 47 -26.87 -1.28 6.49
N LEU A 48 -26.78 -0.87 5.24
CA LEU A 48 -26.95 -1.74 4.08
C LEU A 48 -25.84 -2.77 3.99
N LEU A 49 -24.57 -2.38 4.24
CA LEU A 49 -23.44 -3.31 4.32
C LEU A 49 -23.66 -4.37 5.40
N LYS A 50 -24.10 -3.97 6.59
CA LYS A 50 -24.39 -4.88 7.69
C LYS A 50 -25.50 -5.87 7.35
N LYS A 51 -26.56 -5.42 6.67
CA LYS A 51 -27.61 -6.30 6.16
C LYS A 51 -27.07 -7.30 5.14
N ALA A 52 -26.27 -6.84 4.18
CA ALA A 52 -25.66 -7.69 3.17
C ALA A 52 -24.71 -8.75 3.81
N LEU A 53 -23.98 -8.39 4.85
CA LEU A 53 -23.17 -9.32 5.65
C LEU A 53 -24.05 -10.35 6.37
N ALA A 54 -25.15 -9.93 7.00
CA ALA A 54 -26.08 -10.84 7.66
C ALA A 54 -26.69 -11.85 6.66
N ASP A 55 -27.09 -11.38 5.47
CA ASP A 55 -27.61 -12.24 4.40
C ASP A 55 -26.52 -13.20 3.87
N TYR A 56 -25.26 -12.74 3.78
CA TYR A 56 -24.13 -13.57 3.39
C TYR A 56 -23.82 -14.66 4.43
N PHE A 57 -23.67 -14.31 5.70
CA PHE A 57 -23.33 -15.28 6.76
C PHE A 57 -24.53 -16.14 7.20
N GLN A 58 -25.76 -15.67 7.01
CA GLN A 58 -26.99 -16.35 7.44
C GLN A 58 -26.96 -16.70 8.94
N LYS A 59 -26.89 -18.00 9.27
CA LYS A 59 -26.82 -18.50 10.65
C LYS A 59 -25.40 -18.78 11.12
N ASP A 60 -24.41 -18.71 10.21
CA ASP A 60 -23.01 -18.93 10.56
C ASP A 60 -22.48 -17.75 11.39
N ARG A 61 -21.61 -18.03 12.36
CA ARG A 61 -20.89 -16.98 13.09
C ARG A 61 -20.00 -16.19 12.10
N PRO A 62 -20.13 -14.86 12.02
CA PRO A 62 -19.30 -14.09 11.10
C PRO A 62 -17.81 -14.12 11.47
N VAL A 63 -16.96 -14.39 10.49
CA VAL A 63 -15.50 -14.24 10.56
C VAL A 63 -15.08 -13.22 9.51
N ILE A 64 -14.65 -12.05 9.95
CA ILE A 64 -14.47 -10.88 9.08
C ILE A 64 -13.06 -10.34 9.25
N GLY A 65 -12.25 -10.50 8.22
CA GLY A 65 -10.97 -9.83 8.08
C GLY A 65 -11.15 -8.38 7.65
N PHE A 66 -10.25 -7.52 8.07
CA PHE A 66 -10.14 -6.13 7.65
C PHE A 66 -8.72 -5.87 7.20
N SER A 67 -8.54 -5.41 5.97
CA SER A 67 -7.23 -5.19 5.35
C SER A 67 -7.25 -4.00 4.42
N THR A 68 -6.12 -3.31 4.26
CA THR A 68 -5.99 -2.11 3.41
C THR A 68 -7.08 -1.07 3.72
N LEU A 69 -7.12 -0.62 4.97
CA LEU A 69 -8.18 0.26 5.47
C LEU A 69 -7.91 1.75 5.24
N SER A 70 -6.69 2.11 4.83
CA SER A 70 -6.34 3.48 4.41
C SER A 70 -6.73 4.57 5.42
N GLY A 71 -6.58 4.29 6.72
CA GLY A 71 -6.94 5.24 7.79
C GLY A 71 -8.45 5.52 7.92
N ARG A 72 -9.32 4.63 7.45
CA ARG A 72 -10.78 4.77 7.54
C ARG A 72 -11.31 4.45 8.94
N ASN A 73 -11.45 5.48 9.77
CA ASN A 73 -11.98 5.39 11.13
C ASN A 73 -13.38 4.79 11.24
N ASP A 74 -14.21 5.03 10.24
CA ASP A 74 -15.54 4.45 10.14
C ASP A 74 -15.48 2.92 10.00
N LEU A 75 -14.47 2.38 9.30
CA LEU A 75 -14.25 0.93 9.22
C LEU A 75 -13.69 0.36 10.52
N PHE A 76 -12.82 1.09 11.23
CA PHE A 76 -12.35 0.67 12.57
C PHE A 76 -13.52 0.61 13.57
N SER A 77 -14.40 1.62 13.53
CA SER A 77 -15.59 1.68 14.38
C SER A 77 -16.58 0.56 14.02
N PHE A 78 -16.75 0.29 12.72
CA PHE A 78 -17.58 -0.81 12.25
C PHE A 78 -17.06 -2.18 12.68
N ALA A 79 -15.75 -2.40 12.66
CA ALA A 79 -15.15 -3.62 13.19
C ALA A 79 -15.45 -3.83 14.68
N ARG A 80 -15.43 -2.76 15.48
CA ARG A 80 -15.82 -2.80 16.90
C ARG A 80 -17.29 -3.19 17.06
N GLU A 81 -18.18 -2.55 16.32
CA GLU A 81 -19.62 -2.86 16.34
C GLU A 81 -19.89 -4.34 16.02
N LEU A 82 -19.26 -4.88 14.96
CA LEU A 82 -19.39 -6.28 14.59
C LEU A 82 -18.81 -7.24 15.65
N LYS A 83 -17.68 -6.87 16.27
CA LYS A 83 -17.07 -7.63 17.37
C LYS A 83 -18.02 -7.70 18.57
N ASP A 84 -18.61 -6.57 18.96
CA ASP A 84 -19.55 -6.49 20.09
C ASP A 84 -20.83 -7.32 19.83
N GLU A 85 -21.19 -7.51 18.56
CA GLU A 85 -22.28 -8.38 18.11
C GLU A 85 -21.89 -9.87 17.96
N GLY A 86 -20.66 -10.23 18.33
CA GLY A 86 -20.18 -11.61 18.40
C GLY A 86 -19.40 -12.11 17.19
N ALA A 87 -19.16 -11.26 16.18
CA ALA A 87 -18.28 -11.59 15.07
C ALA A 87 -16.83 -11.78 15.54
N ILE A 88 -16.07 -12.63 14.84
CA ILE A 88 -14.62 -12.65 14.97
C ILE A 88 -14.06 -11.66 13.96
N THR A 89 -13.55 -10.53 14.44
CA THR A 89 -12.94 -9.50 13.60
C THR A 89 -11.41 -9.58 13.64
N ILE A 90 -10.78 -9.57 12.45
CA ILE A 90 -9.35 -9.78 12.27
C ILE A 90 -8.74 -8.58 11.57
N LEU A 91 -7.87 -7.82 12.23
CA LEU A 91 -7.07 -6.79 11.55
C LEU A 91 -5.86 -7.44 10.87
N ALA A 92 -5.69 -7.24 9.58
CA ALA A 92 -4.61 -7.86 8.79
C ALA A 92 -4.10 -6.93 7.69
N GLY A 93 -3.03 -7.35 7.01
CA GLY A 93 -2.39 -6.58 5.96
C GLY A 93 -1.22 -5.73 6.48
N PRO A 94 -0.68 -4.84 5.63
CA PRO A 94 0.38 -3.93 6.04
C PRO A 94 -0.05 -3.10 7.26
N GLN A 95 0.89 -2.78 8.14
CA GLN A 95 0.69 -1.99 9.36
C GLN A 95 -0.25 -2.61 10.43
N ALA A 96 -0.92 -3.74 10.18
CA ALA A 96 -1.86 -4.35 11.12
C ALA A 96 -1.26 -4.60 12.53
N GLU A 97 0.01 -5.01 12.60
CA GLU A 97 0.73 -5.17 13.87
C GLU A 97 0.80 -3.88 14.68
N VAL A 98 1.37 -2.85 14.07
CA VAL A 98 1.64 -1.58 14.73
C VAL A 98 0.34 -0.83 15.03
N ASP A 99 -0.68 -0.98 14.19
CA ASP A 99 -1.99 -0.38 14.43
C ASP A 99 -2.76 -1.10 15.53
N TYR A 100 -2.63 -2.42 15.65
CA TYR A 100 -3.22 -3.14 16.78
C TYR A 100 -2.56 -2.74 18.11
N LEU A 101 -1.23 -2.55 18.12
CA LEU A 101 -0.45 -2.20 19.31
C LEU A 101 -0.55 -0.73 19.72
N GLY A 102 -0.68 0.17 18.75
CA GLY A 102 -0.59 1.61 18.96
C GLY A 102 0.84 2.15 18.94
N GLU A 103 0.96 3.45 19.20
CA GLU A 103 2.24 4.17 19.20
C GLU A 103 3.17 3.71 20.33
N LYS A 104 4.49 3.77 20.09
CA LYS A 104 5.49 3.49 21.13
C LYS A 104 5.23 4.34 22.39
N ASN A 105 5.14 3.68 23.54
CA ASN A 105 4.92 4.27 24.87
C ASN A 105 3.63 5.10 25.01
N TRP A 106 2.58 4.82 24.21
CA TRP A 106 1.31 5.57 24.30
C TRP A 106 0.71 5.55 25.71
N GLN A 107 0.98 4.51 26.51
CA GLN A 107 0.49 4.39 27.88
C GLN A 107 0.96 5.54 28.80
N ASN A 108 2.09 6.16 28.47
CA ASN A 108 2.64 7.31 29.20
C ASN A 108 2.30 8.65 28.54
N HIS A 109 1.54 8.65 27.45
CA HIS A 109 1.28 9.81 26.61
C HIS A 109 -0.15 9.75 26.05
N SER A 110 -1.11 10.33 26.78
CA SER A 110 -2.55 10.26 26.47
C SER A 110 -2.95 10.73 25.07
N HIS A 111 -2.21 11.67 24.48
CA HIS A 111 -2.45 12.18 23.13
C HIS A 111 -2.01 11.22 22.01
N ARG A 112 -1.21 10.19 22.31
CA ARG A 112 -0.72 9.25 21.29
C ARG A 112 -1.77 8.23 20.92
N PHE A 113 -1.65 7.69 19.72
CA PHE A 113 -2.53 6.63 19.24
C PHE A 113 -2.41 5.37 20.10
N GLN A 114 -3.52 4.96 20.72
CA GLN A 114 -3.56 3.86 21.67
C GLN A 114 -3.63 2.48 21.00
N GLY A 115 -3.80 2.46 19.68
CA GLY A 115 -3.96 1.26 18.87
C GLY A 115 -5.43 0.82 18.75
N LEU A 116 -5.63 -0.29 18.05
CA LEU A 116 -6.93 -0.81 17.64
C LEU A 116 -7.29 -2.13 18.33
N SER A 117 -6.57 -2.50 19.40
CA SER A 117 -6.81 -3.77 20.10
C SER A 117 -8.24 -3.93 20.65
N ASP A 118 -8.89 -2.82 21.01
CA ASP A 118 -10.30 -2.82 21.42
C ASP A 118 -11.28 -2.97 20.26
N ASN A 119 -10.90 -2.54 19.05
CA ASN A 119 -11.77 -2.59 17.87
C ASN A 119 -11.84 -3.98 17.23
N PHE A 120 -10.78 -4.78 17.37
CA PHE A 120 -10.67 -6.09 16.73
C PHE A 120 -10.65 -7.22 17.75
N SER A 121 -11.15 -8.39 17.37
CA SER A 121 -10.99 -9.60 18.20
C SER A 121 -9.51 -9.99 18.28
N ILE A 122 -8.84 -9.94 17.13
CA ILE A 122 -7.43 -10.32 16.95
C ILE A 122 -6.80 -9.50 15.81
N ALA A 123 -5.48 -9.48 15.72
CA ALA A 123 -4.76 -9.08 14.51
C ALA A 123 -3.83 -10.19 14.01
N LEU A 124 -3.52 -10.16 12.72
CA LEU A 124 -2.61 -11.10 12.07
C LEU A 124 -1.54 -10.31 11.31
N HIS A 125 -0.29 -10.39 11.76
CA HIS A 125 0.84 -9.73 11.09
C HIS A 125 1.67 -10.71 10.24
N GLY A 126 2.22 -10.19 9.15
CA GLY A 126 3.04 -10.98 8.22
C GLY A 126 2.23 -11.67 7.11
N PRO A 127 2.76 -12.77 6.54
CA PRO A 127 2.20 -13.42 5.36
C PRO A 127 0.80 -14.02 5.56
N ALA A 128 0.01 -14.05 4.49
CA ALA A 128 -1.40 -14.48 4.52
C ALA A 128 -1.58 -15.97 4.83
N GLU A 129 -0.61 -16.83 4.49
CA GLU A 129 -0.64 -18.28 4.77
C GLU A 129 -0.67 -18.62 6.26
N GLN A 130 -0.32 -17.67 7.13
CA GLN A 130 -0.45 -17.85 8.57
C GLN A 130 -1.92 -17.94 9.00
N ALA A 131 -2.85 -17.37 8.21
CA ALA A 131 -4.28 -17.51 8.42
C ALA A 131 -4.73 -18.98 8.37
N ILE A 132 -4.03 -19.86 7.65
CA ILE A 132 -4.42 -21.28 7.52
C ILE A 132 -4.50 -21.96 8.89
N ALA A 133 -3.50 -21.76 9.75
CA ALA A 133 -3.47 -22.36 11.08
C ALA A 133 -4.54 -21.75 12.00
N LEU A 134 -4.76 -20.44 11.89
CA LEU A 134 -5.80 -19.73 12.63
C LEU A 134 -7.18 -20.27 12.26
N PHE A 135 -7.52 -20.29 10.97
CA PHE A 135 -8.84 -20.70 10.47
C PHE A 135 -9.15 -22.18 10.72
N LYS A 136 -8.14 -23.07 10.71
CA LYS A 136 -8.32 -24.48 11.09
C LYS A 136 -8.65 -24.70 12.57
N ASN A 137 -8.40 -23.69 13.41
CA ASN A 137 -8.52 -23.80 14.85
C ASN A 137 -9.39 -22.70 15.48
N LEU A 138 -10.15 -21.90 14.70
CA LEU A 138 -10.86 -20.70 15.19
C LEU A 138 -11.70 -20.92 16.45
N ASP A 139 -12.30 -22.10 16.63
CA ASP A 139 -13.11 -22.46 17.79
C ASP A 139 -12.37 -23.31 18.85
N LYS A 140 -11.06 -23.48 18.71
CA LYS A 140 -10.20 -24.28 19.60
C LYS A 140 -9.22 -23.37 20.32
N GLU A 141 -8.83 -23.73 21.55
CA GLU A 141 -7.76 -23.03 22.29
C GLU A 141 -6.47 -22.95 21.47
N LYS A 142 -6.21 -23.96 20.64
CA LYS A 142 -5.06 -24.02 19.74
C LYS A 142 -4.94 -22.84 18.77
N ARG A 143 -6.01 -22.07 18.51
CA ARG A 143 -5.90 -20.83 17.71
C ARG A 143 -4.88 -19.86 18.28
N LEU A 144 -4.74 -19.82 19.61
CA LEU A 144 -3.86 -18.89 20.33
C LEU A 144 -2.38 -19.15 20.09
N GLU A 145 -2.03 -20.30 19.50
CA GLU A 145 -0.66 -20.67 19.10
C GLU A 145 -0.35 -20.29 17.63
N SER A 146 -1.31 -19.68 16.92
CA SER A 146 -1.11 -19.31 15.52
C SER A 146 0.01 -18.29 15.38
N HIS A 147 0.90 -18.55 14.43
CA HIS A 147 2.01 -17.63 14.16
C HIS A 147 1.45 -16.31 13.64
N GLY A 148 2.09 -15.24 14.08
CA GLY A 148 1.72 -13.89 13.75
C GLY A 148 0.40 -13.38 14.34
N LEU A 149 -0.22 -14.13 15.26
CA LEU A 149 -1.43 -13.69 15.94
C LEU A 149 -1.11 -12.66 17.03
N LEU A 150 -1.89 -11.59 17.08
CA LEU A 150 -1.97 -10.66 18.21
C LEU A 150 -3.37 -10.70 18.81
N TYR A 151 -3.47 -10.73 20.13
CA TYR A 151 -4.76 -10.76 20.84
C TYR A 151 -4.63 -10.26 22.27
N LEU A 152 -5.75 -9.81 22.86
CA LEU A 152 -5.84 -9.50 24.29
C LEU A 152 -6.10 -10.79 25.09
N ASN A 153 -5.29 -11.05 26.12
CA ASN A 153 -5.57 -12.10 27.09
C ASN A 153 -6.57 -11.64 28.17
N GLU A 154 -6.91 -12.53 29.10
CA GLU A 154 -7.85 -12.26 30.21
C GLU A 154 -7.43 -11.06 31.09
N ASN A 155 -6.14 -10.73 31.14
CA ASN A 155 -5.61 -9.61 31.89
C ASN A 155 -5.50 -8.32 31.03
N HIS A 156 -6.17 -8.26 29.88
CA HIS A 156 -6.09 -7.15 28.92
C HIS A 156 -4.67 -6.82 28.45
N LYS A 157 -3.76 -7.81 28.49
CA LYS A 157 -2.43 -7.69 27.94
C LYS A 157 -2.42 -8.21 26.51
N ILE A 158 -1.81 -7.45 25.61
CA ILE A 158 -1.58 -7.90 24.23
C ILE A 158 -0.52 -9.01 24.25
N ILE A 159 -0.92 -10.19 23.78
CA ILE A 159 -0.03 -11.29 23.43
C ILE A 159 0.35 -11.12 21.97
N HIS A 160 1.62 -11.33 21.68
CA HIS A 160 2.22 -11.11 20.37
C HIS A 160 3.01 -12.35 19.97
N ASN A 161 2.41 -13.15 19.09
CA ASN A 161 3.06 -14.34 18.57
C ASN A 161 4.01 -13.97 17.43
N PRO A 162 5.18 -14.62 17.31
CA PRO A 162 6.10 -14.34 16.22
C PRO A 162 5.50 -14.70 14.86
N LYS A 163 5.73 -13.84 13.85
CA LYS A 163 5.43 -14.15 12.44
C LYS A 163 6.42 -15.14 11.84
N LYS A 164 5.96 -15.83 10.80
CA LYS A 164 6.78 -16.60 9.87
C LYS A 164 7.29 -15.72 8.73
N ASN A 165 8.32 -16.24 8.07
CA ASN A 165 8.77 -15.75 6.78
C ASN A 165 7.78 -16.13 5.67
N TRP A 166 7.83 -15.41 4.54
CA TRP A 166 6.99 -15.68 3.38
C TRP A 166 7.34 -17.02 2.73
N ASP A 167 6.31 -17.80 2.41
CA ASP A 167 6.43 -19.03 1.63
C ASP A 167 5.83 -18.84 0.24
N GLU A 168 6.72 -18.74 -0.75
CA GLU A 168 6.41 -18.44 -2.15
C GLU A 168 5.33 -19.36 -2.75
N LYS A 169 5.21 -20.61 -2.28
CA LYS A 169 4.23 -21.56 -2.83
C LYS A 169 2.79 -21.04 -2.72
N TYR A 170 2.49 -20.23 -1.70
CA TYR A 170 1.16 -19.64 -1.47
C TYR A 170 0.92 -18.37 -2.30
N LEU A 171 1.93 -17.86 -3.00
CA LEU A 171 1.85 -16.62 -3.78
C LEU A 171 1.70 -16.86 -5.29
N SER A 172 1.65 -18.13 -5.70
CA SER A 172 1.61 -18.54 -7.11
C SER A 172 0.25 -18.37 -7.78
N ARG A 173 -0.84 -18.23 -7.00
CA ARG A 173 -2.21 -18.18 -7.52
C ARG A 173 -3.01 -17.09 -6.83
N VAL A 174 -3.80 -16.37 -7.62
CA VAL A 174 -4.76 -15.37 -7.14
C VAL A 174 -6.09 -15.61 -7.81
N THR A 175 -7.14 -15.64 -7.02
CA THR A 175 -8.52 -15.63 -7.54
C THR A 175 -8.98 -14.20 -7.69
N TRP A 176 -9.16 -13.73 -8.92
CA TRP A 176 -9.53 -12.35 -9.20
C TRP A 176 -11.04 -12.08 -9.17
N ASP A 177 -11.88 -13.10 -9.25
CA ASP A 177 -13.35 -13.01 -9.22
C ASP A 177 -13.93 -13.15 -7.79
N ASN A 178 -13.09 -13.15 -6.76
CA ASN A 178 -13.52 -13.23 -5.36
C ASN A 178 -13.83 -11.87 -4.72
N ILE A 179 -13.84 -10.78 -5.49
CA ILE A 179 -14.11 -9.43 -5.01
C ILE A 179 -15.54 -9.01 -5.34
N TYR A 180 -16.21 -8.43 -4.36
CA TYR A 180 -17.62 -8.04 -4.38
C TYR A 180 -17.77 -6.59 -3.93
N LYS A 181 -18.84 -5.94 -4.38
CA LYS A 181 -19.26 -4.62 -3.92
C LYS A 181 -20.67 -4.68 -3.33
N LEU A 182 -21.00 -3.67 -2.52
CA LEU A 182 -22.36 -3.47 -2.06
C LEU A 182 -23.20 -2.89 -3.20
N GLU A 183 -24.27 -3.59 -3.57
CA GLU A 183 -25.31 -3.08 -4.46
C GLU A 183 -26.65 -3.12 -3.73
N GLN A 184 -27.14 -1.94 -3.35
CA GLN A 184 -28.31 -1.78 -2.50
C GLN A 184 -28.16 -2.57 -1.19
N THR A 185 -28.77 -3.76 -1.08
CA THR A 185 -28.71 -4.62 0.12
C THR A 185 -28.00 -5.94 -0.11
N THR A 186 -27.41 -6.14 -1.29
CA THR A 186 -26.79 -7.41 -1.69
C THR A 186 -25.31 -7.22 -2.05
N LEU A 187 -24.53 -8.29 -1.92
CA LEU A 187 -23.15 -8.32 -2.43
C LEU A 187 -23.17 -8.80 -3.88
N ALA A 188 -22.69 -7.96 -4.80
CA ALA A 188 -22.59 -8.27 -6.21
C ALA A 188 -21.13 -8.48 -6.62
N PRO A 189 -20.82 -9.46 -7.50
CA PRO A 189 -19.47 -9.64 -8.02
C PRO A 189 -18.95 -8.36 -8.68
N HIS A 190 -17.74 -7.95 -8.33
CA HIS A 190 -17.10 -6.77 -8.90
C HIS A 190 -16.08 -7.17 -9.97
N LYS A 191 -16.33 -6.76 -11.21
CA LYS A 191 -15.43 -7.05 -12.33
C LYS A 191 -14.22 -6.11 -12.30
N ILE A 192 -13.04 -6.68 -12.15
CA ILE A 192 -11.79 -5.93 -12.29
C ILE A 192 -11.41 -5.78 -13.77
N THR A 193 -10.74 -4.67 -14.10
CA THR A 193 -10.19 -4.39 -15.43
C THR A 193 -8.66 -4.24 -15.40
N THR A 194 -8.06 -4.23 -14.22
CA THR A 194 -6.61 -4.24 -14.06
C THR A 194 -6.24 -5.04 -12.82
N GLY A 195 -5.31 -5.98 -12.95
CA GLY A 195 -4.82 -6.81 -11.86
C GLY A 195 -3.46 -6.35 -11.31
N GLN A 196 -2.88 -7.15 -10.42
CA GLN A 196 -1.54 -6.94 -9.87
C GLN A 196 -0.78 -8.27 -9.87
N VAL A 197 0.47 -8.27 -10.30
CA VAL A 197 1.33 -9.45 -10.33
C VAL A 197 2.54 -9.22 -9.44
N LEU A 198 2.72 -10.06 -8.43
CA LEU A 198 3.83 -9.94 -7.48
C LEU A 198 5.11 -10.53 -8.06
N GLN A 199 6.10 -9.67 -8.31
CA GLN A 199 7.45 -10.09 -8.70
C GLN A 199 8.46 -9.88 -7.56
N GLN A 200 8.22 -8.94 -6.65
CA GLN A 200 9.12 -8.65 -5.54
C GLN A 200 8.35 -8.29 -4.27
N ILE A 201 8.80 -8.84 -3.13
CA ILE A 201 8.26 -8.48 -1.82
C ILE A 201 9.17 -7.42 -1.18
N GLY A 202 8.58 -6.24 -0.98
CA GLY A 202 9.23 -5.12 -0.32
C GLY A 202 10.12 -4.30 -1.27
N CYS A 203 10.98 -3.47 -0.67
CA CYS A 203 11.73 -2.44 -1.36
C CYS A 203 13.24 -2.60 -1.14
N PRO A 204 14.07 -2.79 -2.20
CA PRO A 204 15.53 -2.87 -2.08
C PRO A 204 16.16 -1.65 -1.39
N TYR A 205 15.56 -0.47 -1.53
CA TYR A 205 16.03 0.73 -0.84
C TYR A 205 15.79 0.65 0.69
N ALA A 206 14.77 -0.09 1.13
CA ALA A 206 14.52 -0.39 2.54
C ALA A 206 15.52 -1.39 3.15
N ALA A 207 16.31 -2.11 2.35
CA ALA A 207 17.33 -3.01 2.86
C ALA A 207 18.52 -2.27 3.50
N ARG A 208 18.69 -0.97 3.21
CA ARG A 208 19.81 -0.16 3.67
C ARG A 208 19.45 0.60 4.94
N ASN A 209 20.18 0.38 6.02
CA ASN A 209 20.08 1.18 7.24
C ASN A 209 21.04 2.37 7.16
N LYS A 210 20.55 3.58 7.42
CA LYS A 210 21.38 4.78 7.45
C LYS A 210 20.87 5.79 8.48
N THR A 211 21.78 6.58 9.03
CA THR A 211 21.42 7.78 9.78
C THR A 211 21.09 8.89 8.79
N ILE A 212 19.97 9.57 9.03
CA ILE A 212 19.46 10.67 8.24
C ILE A 212 19.20 11.87 9.13
N GLU A 213 19.22 13.04 8.53
CA GLU A 213 18.89 14.31 9.17
C GLU A 213 17.59 14.81 8.53
N ILE A 214 16.61 15.17 9.35
CA ILE A 214 15.34 15.73 8.89
C ILE A 214 15.13 17.08 9.55
N ASP A 215 14.82 18.09 8.75
CA ASP A 215 14.51 19.44 9.21
C ASP A 215 13.21 19.47 10.03
N TYR A 216 13.10 20.42 10.94
CA TYR A 216 11.85 20.74 11.62
C TYR A 216 10.78 21.23 10.62
N PRO A 217 9.48 21.20 10.99
CA PRO A 217 8.44 21.83 10.19
C PRO A 217 8.75 23.30 9.94
N ALA A 218 8.38 23.83 8.78
CA ALA A 218 8.74 25.19 8.35
C ALA A 218 8.19 26.31 9.26
N PHE A 219 7.12 26.05 10.01
CA PHE A 219 6.54 26.99 10.98
C PHE A 219 7.26 26.96 12.35
N MET A 220 8.22 26.06 12.56
CA MET A 220 9.01 25.97 13.80
C MET A 220 10.44 26.48 13.59
N ASN A 221 11.20 26.56 14.69
CA ASN A 221 12.61 26.95 14.66
C ASN A 221 13.43 26.07 13.70
N HIS A 222 14.43 26.66 13.04
CA HIS A 222 15.34 25.98 12.12
C HIS A 222 16.31 25.04 12.84
N ASN A 223 15.79 23.92 13.33
CA ASN A 223 16.51 22.82 13.92
C ASN A 223 16.37 21.55 13.06
N LYS A 224 17.13 20.52 13.42
CA LYS A 224 17.15 19.24 12.70
C LYS A 224 17.21 18.07 13.66
N ILE A 225 16.64 16.94 13.23
CA ILE A 225 16.57 15.71 14.00
C ILE A 225 17.34 14.60 13.28
N LEU A 226 18.26 13.96 13.99
CA LEU A 226 18.93 12.75 13.51
C LEU A 226 18.08 11.50 13.78
N LEU A 227 17.88 10.67 12.76
CA LEU A 227 17.06 9.45 12.81
C LEU A 227 17.78 8.29 12.13
N HIS A 228 17.45 7.06 12.53
CA HIS A 228 17.83 5.87 11.78
C HIS A 228 16.69 5.50 10.84
N SER A 229 17.00 5.31 9.56
CA SER A 229 16.01 5.04 8.52
C SER A 229 16.38 3.82 7.69
N LYS A 230 15.35 3.06 7.32
CA LYS A 230 15.37 2.03 6.30
C LYS A 230 14.45 2.46 5.17
N GLY A 231 15.01 2.84 4.03
CA GLY A 231 14.22 3.37 2.91
C GLY A 231 13.81 4.84 3.09
N CYS A 232 12.76 5.26 2.38
CA CYS A 232 12.21 6.62 2.44
C CYS A 232 11.61 6.93 3.83
N SER A 233 11.70 8.17 4.30
CA SER A 233 11.31 8.54 5.67
C SER A 233 9.80 8.39 5.94
N PHE A 234 8.98 8.58 4.90
CA PHE A 234 7.53 8.49 4.97
C PHE A 234 6.97 7.08 4.73
N CYS A 235 7.78 6.15 4.21
CA CYS A 235 7.31 4.83 3.81
C CYS A 235 7.32 3.87 5.01
N ASP A 236 6.15 3.61 5.56
CA ASP A 236 5.95 2.61 6.61
C ASP A 236 5.89 1.18 6.08
N VAL A 237 5.48 0.98 4.82
CA VAL A 237 5.58 -0.33 4.14
C VAL A 237 7.03 -0.83 4.11
N ALA A 238 8.01 0.07 3.97
CA ALA A 238 9.44 -0.25 4.06
C ALA A 238 9.84 -0.73 5.47
N VAL A 239 9.22 -0.18 6.51
CA VAL A 239 9.44 -0.59 7.91
C VAL A 239 8.80 -1.95 8.20
N ASP A 240 7.58 -2.17 7.69
CA ASP A 240 6.79 -3.38 7.93
C ASP A 240 7.28 -4.59 7.10
N LYS A 241 7.33 -4.43 5.77
CA LYS A 241 7.68 -5.51 4.83
C LYS A 241 9.19 -5.66 4.63
N GLY A 242 9.96 -4.59 4.78
CA GLY A 242 11.40 -4.59 4.50
C GLY A 242 11.71 -4.92 3.04
N PHE A 243 12.71 -5.76 2.82
CA PHE A 243 13.02 -6.38 1.53
C PHE A 243 13.20 -7.88 1.73
N TYR A 244 12.33 -8.68 1.12
CA TYR A 244 12.36 -10.13 1.22
C TYR A 244 12.94 -10.81 -0.03
N GLY A 245 12.86 -10.14 -1.18
CA GLY A 245 13.46 -10.60 -2.43
C GLY A 245 12.47 -10.74 -3.58
N ALA A 246 13.00 -11.17 -4.71
CA ALA A 246 12.24 -11.48 -5.92
C ALA A 246 11.58 -12.87 -5.82
N MET A 247 10.44 -13.02 -6.48
CA MET A 247 9.75 -14.29 -6.67
C MET A 247 10.40 -15.07 -7.81
N GLY A 248 10.31 -16.39 -7.78
CA GLY A 248 10.70 -17.24 -8.91
C GLY A 248 9.81 -16.98 -10.12
N THR A 249 10.42 -17.03 -11.30
CA THR A 249 9.76 -16.77 -12.59
C THR A 249 8.47 -17.59 -12.78
N ASN A 250 8.46 -18.86 -12.36
CA ASN A 250 7.26 -19.71 -12.45
C ASN A 250 6.10 -19.18 -11.61
N THR A 251 6.38 -18.62 -10.43
CA THR A 251 5.36 -18.03 -9.55
C THR A 251 4.76 -16.78 -10.19
N VAL A 252 5.59 -15.94 -10.80
CA VAL A 252 5.13 -14.74 -11.54
C VAL A 252 4.26 -15.14 -12.73
N ILE A 253 4.70 -16.13 -13.52
CA ILE A 253 3.94 -16.63 -14.66
C ILE A 253 2.59 -17.24 -14.23
N ASN A 254 2.57 -18.02 -13.14
CA ASN A 254 1.33 -18.61 -12.64
C ASN A 254 0.33 -17.53 -12.20
N GLN A 255 0.80 -16.44 -11.60
CA GLN A 255 -0.06 -15.29 -11.28
C GLN A 255 -0.61 -14.63 -12.55
N ILE A 256 0.21 -14.43 -13.59
CA ILE A 256 -0.23 -13.88 -14.88
C ILE A 256 -1.31 -14.78 -15.52
N LEU A 257 -1.13 -16.10 -15.49
CA LEU A 257 -2.12 -17.06 -16.01
C LEU A 257 -3.46 -16.97 -15.28
N CYS A 258 -3.45 -16.60 -13.99
CA CYS A 258 -4.66 -16.41 -13.21
C CYS A 258 -5.44 -15.13 -13.58
N LEU A 259 -4.82 -14.17 -14.28
CA LEU A 259 -5.50 -12.93 -14.67
C LEU A 259 -6.73 -13.25 -15.55
N PRO A 260 -7.86 -12.53 -15.34
CA PRO A 260 -8.98 -12.57 -16.25
C PRO A 260 -8.59 -12.18 -17.67
N GLU A 261 -9.39 -12.63 -18.62
CA GLU A 261 -9.27 -12.22 -20.02
C GLU A 261 -10.20 -11.05 -20.33
N SER A 262 -9.74 -10.14 -21.17
CA SER A 262 -10.56 -9.12 -21.81
C SER A 262 -11.39 -9.72 -22.95
N VAL A 263 -12.27 -8.90 -23.53
CA VAL A 263 -13.20 -9.33 -24.59
C VAL A 263 -12.50 -9.81 -25.87
N ASP A 264 -11.24 -9.42 -26.07
CA ASP A 264 -10.38 -9.81 -27.18
C ASP A 264 -9.54 -11.07 -26.87
N GLY A 265 -9.77 -11.73 -25.72
CA GLY A 265 -9.09 -12.96 -25.30
C GLY A 265 -7.72 -12.77 -24.67
N ARG A 266 -7.18 -11.54 -24.63
CA ARG A 266 -5.89 -11.24 -23.98
C ARG A 266 -6.07 -11.13 -22.46
N LYS A 267 -5.00 -11.34 -21.70
CA LYS A 267 -5.02 -11.03 -20.25
C LYS A 267 -5.27 -9.53 -20.05
N ILE A 268 -6.11 -9.20 -19.05
CA ILE A 268 -6.32 -7.82 -18.63
C ILE A 268 -4.98 -7.16 -18.26
N PRO A 269 -4.86 -5.83 -18.36
CA PRO A 269 -3.70 -5.10 -17.87
C PRO A 269 -3.36 -5.45 -16.43
N PHE A 270 -2.09 -5.38 -16.05
CA PHE A 270 -1.70 -5.57 -14.65
C PHE A 270 -0.50 -4.72 -14.26
N GLU A 271 -0.46 -4.32 -12.99
CA GLU A 271 0.75 -3.75 -12.37
C GLU A 271 1.70 -4.85 -11.94
N LEU A 272 2.95 -4.74 -12.39
CA LEU A 272 4.04 -5.58 -11.93
C LEU A 272 4.56 -5.00 -10.60
N ILE A 273 4.24 -5.66 -9.49
CA ILE A 273 4.65 -5.25 -8.15
C ILE A 273 6.13 -5.59 -7.96
N ASN A 274 6.96 -4.64 -8.38
CA ASN A 274 8.39 -4.58 -8.18
C ASN A 274 8.83 -3.14 -8.39
N GLU A 275 9.45 -2.51 -7.39
CA GLU A 275 9.91 -1.14 -7.54
C GLU A 275 11.09 -1.01 -8.54
N ASN A 276 11.85 -2.08 -8.83
CA ASN A 276 12.92 -2.12 -9.84
C ASN A 276 12.67 -3.22 -10.90
N PRO A 277 11.64 -3.09 -11.76
CA PRO A 277 11.21 -4.19 -12.62
C PRO A 277 12.08 -4.39 -13.86
N LEU A 278 12.85 -3.38 -14.26
CA LEU A 278 13.51 -3.33 -15.57
C LEU A 278 14.53 -4.45 -15.81
N PRO A 279 15.40 -4.84 -14.85
CA PRO A 279 16.41 -5.88 -15.11
C PRO A 279 15.82 -7.23 -15.54
N ASP A 280 14.64 -7.59 -15.03
CA ASP A 280 14.00 -8.90 -15.27
C ASP A 280 12.86 -8.83 -16.30
N LEU A 281 12.54 -7.63 -16.81
CA LEU A 281 11.37 -7.41 -17.66
C LEU A 281 11.47 -8.17 -19.00
N LEU A 282 12.66 -8.16 -19.63
CA LEU A 282 12.87 -8.85 -20.91
C LEU A 282 12.74 -10.37 -20.77
N ASP A 283 13.29 -10.95 -19.69
CA ASP A 283 13.15 -12.39 -19.42
C ASP A 283 11.67 -12.75 -19.19
N LEU A 284 10.95 -11.96 -18.37
CA LEU A 284 9.52 -12.16 -18.15
C LEU A 284 8.73 -12.16 -19.47
N LEU A 285 8.98 -11.17 -20.35
CA LEU A 285 8.34 -11.09 -21.67
C LEU A 285 8.69 -12.30 -22.55
N GLY A 286 9.94 -12.78 -22.50
CA GLY A 286 10.37 -14.00 -23.18
C GLY A 286 9.61 -15.25 -22.69
N GLN A 287 9.38 -15.36 -21.39
CA GLN A 287 8.64 -16.48 -20.77
C GLN A 287 7.14 -16.44 -21.07
N VAL A 288 6.55 -15.24 -21.08
CA VAL A 288 5.18 -15.01 -21.52
C VAL A 288 5.01 -15.47 -22.97
N LYS A 289 5.92 -15.04 -23.87
CA LYS A 289 5.89 -15.43 -25.27
C LYS A 289 6.07 -16.93 -25.48
N SER A 290 7.04 -17.55 -24.79
CA SER A 290 7.32 -18.98 -24.95
C SER A 290 6.17 -19.88 -24.48
N LYS A 291 5.33 -19.38 -23.57
CA LYS A 291 4.14 -20.06 -23.05
C LYS A 291 2.85 -19.70 -23.81
N GLY A 292 2.93 -18.85 -24.84
CA GLY A 292 1.77 -18.42 -25.62
C GLY A 292 0.74 -17.65 -24.79
N ILE A 293 1.21 -16.84 -23.83
CA ILE A 293 0.34 -15.99 -23.01
C ILE A 293 0.17 -14.66 -23.73
N ASP A 294 -1.06 -14.36 -24.16
CA ASP A 294 -1.36 -13.11 -24.84
C ASP A 294 -1.61 -11.99 -23.82
N LEU A 295 -0.69 -11.02 -23.76
CA LEU A 295 -0.81 -9.85 -22.90
C LEU A 295 -1.32 -8.64 -23.68
N SER A 296 -2.09 -7.79 -23.01
CA SER A 296 -2.46 -6.48 -23.52
C SER A 296 -1.48 -5.39 -23.05
N GLN A 297 -1.18 -5.36 -21.75
CA GLN A 297 -0.43 -4.27 -21.14
C GLN A 297 0.24 -4.66 -19.82
N ILE A 298 1.44 -4.16 -19.59
CA ILE A 298 2.17 -4.24 -18.31
C ILE A 298 2.35 -2.82 -17.76
N ASN A 299 1.88 -2.61 -16.54
CA ASN A 299 2.00 -1.36 -15.80
C ASN A 299 3.19 -1.44 -14.85
N LEU A 300 4.05 -0.42 -14.87
CA LEU A 300 5.26 -0.35 -14.06
C LEU A 300 5.18 0.84 -13.09
N THR A 301 5.48 0.54 -11.83
CA THR A 301 5.69 1.52 -10.76
C THR A 301 7.14 1.45 -10.32
N MET A 302 7.88 2.56 -10.41
CA MET A 302 9.31 2.56 -10.03
C MET A 302 9.84 3.93 -9.57
N ARG A 303 11.10 3.94 -9.17
CA ARG A 303 11.83 5.16 -8.80
C ARG A 303 12.49 5.82 -10.01
N ALA A 304 12.65 7.15 -9.95
CA ALA A 304 13.28 7.94 -11.02
C ALA A 304 14.74 7.53 -11.31
N ASP A 305 15.53 7.26 -10.26
CA ASP A 305 16.93 6.82 -10.42
C ASP A 305 17.04 5.44 -11.09
N TRP A 306 16.15 4.51 -10.72
CA TRP A 306 16.14 3.17 -11.32
C TRP A 306 15.66 3.17 -12.77
N LEU A 307 14.75 4.07 -13.15
CA LEU A 307 14.40 4.26 -14.56
C LEU A 307 15.62 4.69 -15.38
N ILE A 308 16.39 5.68 -14.90
CA ILE A 308 17.60 6.17 -15.59
C ILE A 308 18.64 5.05 -15.69
N MET A 309 18.92 4.36 -14.58
CA MET A 309 19.88 3.26 -14.55
C MET A 309 19.46 2.09 -15.43
N GLY A 310 18.15 1.82 -15.52
CA GLY A 310 17.57 0.73 -16.28
C GLY A 310 17.23 1.06 -17.73
N LYS A 311 17.59 2.25 -18.24
CA LYS A 311 17.27 2.71 -19.61
C LYS A 311 17.49 1.64 -20.67
N ARG A 312 18.65 0.98 -20.65
CA ARG A 312 19.00 -0.05 -21.64
C ARG A 312 18.01 -1.22 -21.62
N TYR A 313 17.67 -1.73 -20.44
CA TYR A 313 16.73 -2.85 -20.31
C TYR A 313 15.33 -2.48 -20.79
N LEU A 314 14.88 -1.25 -20.52
CA LEU A 314 13.58 -0.78 -20.99
C LEU A 314 13.53 -0.68 -22.53
N ILE A 315 14.58 -0.15 -23.16
CA ILE A 315 14.68 -0.09 -24.63
C ILE A 315 14.67 -1.50 -25.23
N GLU A 316 15.46 -2.43 -24.67
CA GLU A 316 15.49 -3.83 -25.13
C GLU A 316 14.12 -4.50 -25.00
N ALA A 317 13.39 -4.26 -23.91
CA ALA A 317 12.03 -4.75 -23.71
C ALA A 317 11.03 -4.13 -24.71
N LEU A 318 11.12 -2.82 -24.98
CA LEU A 318 10.27 -2.12 -25.94
C LEU A 318 10.49 -2.59 -27.38
N GLU A 319 11.74 -2.81 -27.79
CA GLU A 319 12.05 -3.38 -29.10
C GLU A 319 11.57 -4.83 -29.21
N PHE A 320 11.67 -5.62 -28.13
CA PHE A 320 11.18 -6.99 -28.11
C PHE A 320 9.66 -7.09 -28.36
N ILE A 321 8.87 -6.18 -27.79
CA ILE A 321 7.39 -6.21 -27.88
C ILE A 321 6.81 -5.50 -29.10
N LYS A 322 7.65 -4.87 -29.94
CA LYS A 322 7.23 -4.05 -31.10
C LYS A 322 6.31 -4.76 -32.10
N ASN A 323 6.38 -6.08 -32.14
CA ASN A 323 5.56 -6.93 -33.02
C ASN A 323 4.57 -7.82 -32.23
N MET A 324 4.36 -7.54 -30.94
CA MET A 324 3.55 -8.37 -30.04
C MET A 324 2.24 -7.70 -29.60
N GLU A 325 1.93 -6.49 -30.08
CA GLU A 325 0.75 -5.70 -29.67
C GLU A 325 0.61 -5.52 -28.14
N ILE A 326 1.73 -5.58 -27.41
CA ILE A 326 1.80 -5.36 -25.96
C ILE A 326 2.20 -3.91 -25.70
N ARG A 327 1.60 -3.28 -24.68
CA ARG A 327 2.01 -1.97 -24.17
C ARG A 327 2.74 -2.09 -22.84
N ILE A 328 3.75 -1.25 -22.62
CA ILE A 328 4.35 -0.98 -21.31
C ILE A 328 3.95 0.44 -20.92
N ILE A 329 3.36 0.60 -19.73
CA ILE A 329 2.98 1.91 -19.21
C ILE A 329 3.71 2.17 -17.90
N LEU A 330 4.33 3.34 -17.79
CA LEU A 330 4.80 3.85 -16.50
C LEU A 330 3.60 4.44 -15.76
N THR A 331 2.90 3.61 -15.01
CA THR A 331 1.72 4.04 -14.25
C THR A 331 2.10 4.92 -13.09
N SER A 332 3.28 4.74 -12.49
CA SER A 332 3.77 5.68 -11.49
C SER A 332 5.28 5.74 -11.43
N ILE A 333 5.80 6.96 -11.42
CA ILE A 333 7.19 7.24 -11.06
C ILE A 333 7.11 8.06 -9.80
N GLY A 334 7.73 7.57 -8.72
CA GLY A 334 7.74 8.35 -7.49
C GLY A 334 8.72 9.52 -7.63
N PHE A 335 8.28 10.66 -8.14
CA PHE A 335 9.08 11.90 -8.10
C PHE A 335 9.03 12.53 -6.71
N GLU A 336 7.85 12.49 -6.09
CA GLU A 336 7.45 13.04 -4.79
C GLU A 336 7.58 14.55 -4.64
N SER A 337 8.65 15.16 -5.15
CA SER A 337 8.83 16.61 -5.11
C SER A 337 9.80 17.08 -6.21
N PHE A 338 9.76 18.39 -6.46
CA PHE A 338 10.66 19.11 -7.37
C PHE A 338 11.48 20.17 -6.62
N ASP A 339 11.67 20.00 -5.30
CA ASP A 339 12.55 20.80 -4.46
C ASP A 339 13.53 19.90 -3.68
N ASP A 340 14.82 20.24 -3.72
CA ASP A 340 15.87 19.44 -3.08
C ASP A 340 15.78 19.42 -1.55
N THR A 341 15.22 20.45 -0.93
CA THR A 341 14.98 20.50 0.53
C THR A 341 13.94 19.46 0.92
N ILE A 342 12.84 19.40 0.17
CA ILE A 342 11.78 18.42 0.43
C ILE A 342 12.27 17.01 0.11
N LEU A 343 12.96 16.80 -1.03
CA LEU A 343 13.51 15.49 -1.39
C LEU A 343 14.52 14.96 -0.37
N HIS A 344 15.33 15.85 0.21
CA HIS A 344 16.23 15.52 1.30
C HIS A 344 15.48 14.95 2.51
N ASN A 345 14.43 15.65 2.96
CA ASN A 345 13.63 15.26 4.11
C ASN A 345 12.78 14.00 3.87
N LEU A 346 12.30 13.79 2.65
CA LEU A 346 11.66 12.53 2.22
C LEU A 346 12.64 11.34 2.15
N ASN A 347 13.94 11.63 2.21
CA ASN A 347 15.02 10.66 2.26
C ASN A 347 15.00 9.66 1.08
N LYS A 348 14.57 10.12 -0.10
CA LYS A 348 14.44 9.24 -1.26
C LYS A 348 15.78 8.85 -1.89
N GLY A 349 16.85 9.60 -1.59
CA GLY A 349 18.18 9.39 -2.17
C GLY A 349 18.28 9.87 -3.61
N VAL A 350 17.34 10.70 -4.05
CA VAL A 350 17.33 11.39 -5.35
C VAL A 350 17.25 12.89 -5.12
N ASN A 351 17.62 13.66 -6.14
CA ASN A 351 17.53 15.12 -6.17
C ASN A 351 16.72 15.56 -7.39
N LEU A 352 16.44 16.86 -7.49
CA LEU A 352 15.68 17.45 -8.58
C LEU A 352 16.26 17.07 -9.96
N GLN A 353 17.59 17.10 -10.10
CA GLN A 353 18.26 16.78 -11.37
C GLN A 353 18.01 15.32 -11.81
N VAL A 354 17.93 14.38 -10.87
CA VAL A 354 17.55 12.99 -11.17
C VAL A 354 16.10 12.95 -11.66
N ASN A 355 15.18 13.64 -11.00
CA ASN A 355 13.77 13.68 -11.43
C ASN A 355 13.62 14.25 -12.84
N LEU A 356 14.29 15.38 -13.14
CA LEU A 356 14.24 16.01 -14.46
C LEU A 356 14.83 15.11 -15.56
N LYS A 357 15.97 14.45 -15.31
CA LYS A 357 16.55 13.48 -16.26
C LYS A 357 15.63 12.30 -16.55
N ALA A 358 14.91 11.82 -15.53
CA ALA A 358 13.94 10.76 -15.71
C ALA A 358 12.77 11.23 -16.59
N ILE A 359 12.27 12.46 -16.38
CA ILE A 359 11.21 13.06 -17.22
C ILE A 359 11.67 13.19 -18.68
N ASP A 360 12.88 13.71 -18.92
CA ASP A 360 13.44 13.82 -20.26
C ASP A 360 13.51 12.44 -20.95
N LEU A 361 13.92 11.41 -20.21
CA LEU A 361 13.96 10.03 -20.72
C LEU A 361 12.55 9.50 -21.04
N ILE A 362 11.56 9.74 -20.19
CA ILE A 362 10.18 9.31 -20.41
C ILE A 362 9.62 9.93 -21.70
N ARG A 363 9.82 11.24 -21.88
CA ARG A 363 9.39 11.97 -23.08
C ARG A 363 10.09 11.44 -24.33
N GLN A 364 11.42 11.24 -24.27
CA GLN A 364 12.19 10.64 -25.36
C GLN A 364 11.64 9.25 -25.75
N LEU A 365 11.39 8.38 -24.77
CA LEU A 365 10.88 7.02 -25.02
C LEU A 365 9.46 7.03 -25.60
N LYS A 366 8.63 8.01 -25.24
CA LYS A 366 7.31 8.18 -25.84
C LYS A 366 7.40 8.56 -27.32
N ASP A 367 8.33 9.44 -27.67
CA ASP A 367 8.55 9.83 -29.07
C ASP A 367 9.10 8.66 -29.90
N GLU A 368 9.98 7.84 -29.32
CA GLU A 368 10.60 6.69 -29.97
C GLU A 368 9.66 5.47 -30.09
N PHE A 369 8.80 5.25 -29.08
CA PHE A 369 7.90 4.09 -28.99
C PHE A 369 6.43 4.49 -28.75
N PRO A 370 5.80 5.33 -29.60
CA PRO A 370 4.52 5.96 -29.31
C PRO A 370 3.35 4.99 -29.08
N SER A 371 3.37 3.83 -29.77
CA SER A 371 2.32 2.80 -29.66
C SER A 371 2.54 1.81 -28.52
N HIS A 372 3.80 1.63 -28.08
CA HIS A 372 4.18 0.57 -27.13
C HIS A 372 4.53 1.10 -25.75
N PHE A 373 4.82 2.40 -25.63
CA PHE A 373 5.16 3.06 -24.37
C PHE A 373 4.11 4.12 -24.00
N GLY A 374 3.69 4.11 -22.74
CA GLY A 374 2.75 5.08 -22.19
C GLY A 374 3.20 5.63 -20.85
N TYR A 375 2.78 6.85 -20.55
CA TYR A 375 3.00 7.49 -19.25
C TYR A 375 2.00 8.63 -18.97
N LEU A 376 1.23 9.05 -19.97
CA LEU A 376 0.30 10.16 -19.82
C LEU A 376 -0.89 9.76 -18.94
N ARG A 377 -1.53 10.76 -18.32
CA ARG A 377 -2.71 10.53 -17.47
C ARG A 377 -3.85 9.80 -18.18
N ASN A 378 -4.14 10.18 -19.42
CA ASN A 378 -5.16 9.51 -20.24
C ASN A 378 -4.76 8.08 -20.69
N GLU A 379 -3.50 7.69 -20.49
CA GLU A 379 -3.00 6.33 -20.70
C GLU A 379 -2.95 5.52 -19.40
N GLY A 380 -3.28 6.13 -18.26
CA GLY A 380 -3.22 5.51 -16.93
C GLY A 380 -2.01 5.92 -16.09
N GLY A 381 -1.24 6.92 -16.52
CA GLY A 381 -0.14 7.49 -15.73
C GLY A 381 -0.62 8.34 -14.55
N ASN A 382 -0.03 8.11 -13.38
CA ASN A 382 -0.27 8.85 -12.15
C ASN A 382 1.04 8.90 -11.34
N HIS A 383 1.94 9.80 -11.72
CA HIS A 383 3.25 9.93 -11.10
C HIS A 383 3.16 10.62 -9.73
N GLY A 384 3.99 10.16 -8.79
CA GLY A 384 3.95 10.61 -7.40
C GLY A 384 4.38 12.07 -7.26
N PHE A 385 3.52 12.89 -6.66
CA PHE A 385 3.81 14.25 -6.22
C PHE A 385 3.15 14.48 -4.85
N ILE A 386 3.98 14.61 -3.82
CA ILE A 386 3.57 14.78 -2.43
C ILE A 386 3.59 16.27 -2.10
N HIS A 387 2.40 16.83 -1.96
CA HIS A 387 2.21 18.21 -1.57
C HIS A 387 0.79 18.40 -0.99
N PRO A 388 0.60 19.17 0.10
CA PRO A 388 1.65 19.84 0.90
C PRO A 388 2.46 18.87 1.79
N THR A 389 3.55 19.40 2.33
CA THR A 389 4.52 18.77 3.23
C THR A 389 4.82 19.68 4.43
N PRO A 390 5.37 19.15 5.54
CA PRO A 390 5.77 19.97 6.69
C PRO A 390 6.86 21.01 6.39
N TRP A 391 7.58 20.85 5.29
CA TRP A 391 8.73 21.68 4.93
C TRP A 391 8.40 22.72 3.86
N ASP A 392 7.12 22.87 3.52
CA ASP A 392 6.69 23.90 2.61
C ASP A 392 6.84 25.29 3.23
N SER A 393 7.50 26.17 2.48
CA SER A 393 7.74 27.57 2.79
C SER A 393 7.52 28.39 1.53
N GLN A 394 7.41 29.72 1.64
CA GLN A 394 7.32 30.59 0.46
C GLN A 394 8.45 30.31 -0.54
N LYS A 395 9.67 30.02 -0.06
CA LYS A 395 10.82 29.73 -0.91
C LYS A 395 10.65 28.40 -1.66
N THR A 396 10.27 27.33 -0.98
CA THR A 396 10.11 26.01 -1.63
C THR A 396 8.91 26.03 -2.58
N SER A 397 7.80 26.68 -2.22
CA SER A 397 6.64 26.83 -3.11
C SER A 397 6.99 27.59 -4.39
N VAL A 398 7.71 28.72 -4.29
CA VAL A 398 8.18 29.47 -5.47
C VAL A 398 9.12 28.63 -6.33
N ASN A 399 10.03 27.87 -5.71
CA ASN A 399 10.96 27.02 -6.43
C ASN A 399 10.24 25.89 -7.18
N ILE A 400 9.32 25.18 -6.50
CA ILE A 400 8.50 24.12 -7.11
C ILE A 400 7.71 24.68 -8.29
N GLN A 401 7.00 25.81 -8.10
CA GLN A 401 6.20 26.41 -9.17
C GLN A 401 7.07 26.78 -10.38
N LYS A 402 8.25 27.38 -10.15
CA LYS A 402 9.21 27.69 -11.21
C LYS A 402 9.62 26.45 -12.01
N ILE A 403 9.84 25.31 -11.35
CA ILE A 403 10.20 24.06 -12.02
C ILE A 403 9.00 23.49 -12.79
N ILE A 404 7.80 23.49 -12.18
CA ILE A 404 6.58 23.03 -12.83
C ILE A 404 6.33 23.78 -14.13
N ASP A 405 6.41 25.12 -14.09
CA ASP A 405 6.19 25.97 -15.25
C ASP A 405 7.30 25.83 -16.28
N GLY A 406 8.57 25.86 -15.82
CA GLY A 406 9.73 25.80 -16.69
C GLY A 406 9.86 24.48 -17.49
N TYR A 407 9.32 23.38 -16.96
CA TYR A 407 9.36 22.06 -17.60
C TYR A 407 7.98 21.57 -18.08
N ALA A 408 6.95 22.41 -17.98
CA ALA A 408 5.56 22.11 -18.34
C ALA A 408 5.01 20.84 -17.67
N LEU A 409 5.38 20.58 -16.41
CA LEU A 409 5.10 19.31 -15.73
C LEU A 409 3.60 19.05 -15.55
N ALA A 410 2.78 20.10 -15.48
CA ALA A 410 1.32 19.98 -15.37
C ALA A 410 0.66 19.37 -16.62
N ALA A 411 1.33 19.40 -17.77
CA ALA A 411 0.78 18.89 -19.03
C ALA A 411 0.74 17.36 -19.05
N ASP A 412 1.77 16.71 -18.51
CA ASP A 412 2.03 15.28 -18.76
C ASP A 412 2.57 14.51 -17.55
N ILE A 413 3.15 15.16 -16.54
CA ILE A 413 3.77 14.50 -15.39
C ILE A 413 2.92 14.57 -14.12
N LEU A 414 2.39 15.74 -13.78
CA LEU A 414 1.71 15.94 -12.50
C LEU A 414 0.30 15.31 -12.50
N PRO A 415 -0.13 14.75 -11.35
CA PRO A 415 -1.52 14.35 -11.17
C PRO A 415 -2.46 15.57 -11.17
N ASP A 416 -3.77 15.33 -11.35
CA ASP A 416 -4.79 16.40 -11.24
C ASP A 416 -4.80 17.04 -9.85
N HIS A 417 -4.49 16.25 -8.83
CA HIS A 417 -4.42 16.67 -7.44
C HIS A 417 -3.18 16.07 -6.79
N SER A 418 -2.46 16.88 -6.01
CA SER A 418 -1.35 16.39 -5.19
C SER A 418 -1.88 15.60 -3.99
N THR A 419 -1.07 14.67 -3.49
CA THR A 419 -1.37 13.96 -2.25
C THR A 419 -0.63 14.64 -1.10
N PRO A 420 -1.31 15.10 -0.02
CA PRO A 420 -0.61 15.61 1.16
C PRO A 420 0.28 14.53 1.77
N LEU A 421 1.39 14.93 2.39
CA LEU A 421 2.22 13.97 3.12
C LEU A 421 1.42 13.34 4.27
N ILE A 422 1.24 12.02 4.24
CA ILE A 422 0.61 11.26 5.32
C ILE A 422 1.72 10.71 6.22
N ILE A 423 1.72 11.12 7.50
CA ILE A 423 2.66 10.60 8.49
C ILE A 423 1.94 9.51 9.29
N HIS A 424 2.18 8.26 8.90
CA HIS A 424 1.76 7.12 9.71
C HIS A 424 2.65 7.01 10.95
N HIS A 425 2.07 6.67 12.11
CA HIS A 425 2.78 6.66 13.38
C HIS A 425 3.97 5.70 13.47
N ALA A 426 3.95 4.64 12.65
CA ALA A 426 5.00 3.63 12.55
C ALA A 426 6.09 3.96 11.51
N SER A 427 5.93 5.04 10.74
CA SER A 427 6.96 5.52 9.81
C SER A 427 8.14 6.16 10.56
N VAL A 428 9.25 6.41 9.86
CA VAL A 428 10.39 7.17 10.41
C VAL A 428 9.96 8.61 10.74
N LEU A 429 9.04 9.19 9.97
CA LEU A 429 8.44 10.49 10.29
C LEU A 429 7.58 10.46 11.56
N GLY A 430 7.06 9.30 11.96
CA GLY A 430 6.45 9.14 13.28
C GLY A 430 7.46 9.31 14.42
N ASP A 431 8.66 8.73 14.28
CA ASP A 431 9.76 8.91 15.23
C ASP A 431 10.30 10.36 15.20
N TRP A 432 10.28 11.02 14.04
CA TRP A 432 10.62 12.45 13.88
C TRP A 432 9.70 13.35 14.71
N ILE A 433 8.37 13.22 14.57
CA ILE A 433 7.42 14.02 15.36
C ILE A 433 7.62 13.78 16.86
N ARG A 434 7.74 12.52 17.30
CA ARG A 434 7.96 12.21 18.73
C ARG A 434 9.22 12.84 19.31
N LYS A 435 10.27 13.03 18.50
CA LYS A 435 11.48 13.74 18.93
C LYS A 435 11.27 15.25 19.00
N ILE A 436 10.53 15.84 18.08
CA ILE A 436 10.14 17.26 18.16
C ILE A 436 9.31 17.52 19.41
N GLU A 437 8.30 16.68 19.68
CA GLU A 437 7.45 16.78 20.88
C GLU A 437 8.30 16.79 22.16
N LYS A 438 9.29 15.89 22.22
CA LYS A 438 10.22 15.81 23.35
C LYS A 438 11.14 17.03 23.48
N ASN A 439 11.66 17.54 22.37
CA ASN A 439 12.64 18.63 22.37
C ASN A 439 12.00 19.99 22.66
N GLU A 440 10.82 20.23 22.10
CA GLU A 440 10.16 21.54 22.16
C GLU A 440 9.05 21.60 23.23
N GLY A 441 8.72 20.47 23.86
CA GLY A 441 7.61 20.41 24.81
C GLY A 441 6.25 20.69 24.15
N VAL A 442 6.10 20.38 22.87
CA VAL A 442 4.84 20.51 22.12
C VAL A 442 4.20 19.14 21.92
N LEU A 443 2.91 19.09 21.62
CA LEU A 443 2.19 17.85 21.32
C LEU A 443 1.41 18.01 20.02
N PHE A 444 1.50 17.01 19.13
CA PHE A 444 0.71 16.99 17.90
C PHE A 444 -0.54 16.13 18.05
N LYS A 445 -1.64 16.56 17.46
CA LYS A 445 -2.87 15.78 17.42
C LYS A 445 -2.70 14.53 16.56
N ARG A 446 -3.25 13.42 17.04
CA ARG A 446 -3.38 12.18 16.28
C ARG A 446 -4.79 12.09 15.70
N TYR A 447 -4.86 11.59 14.47
CA TYR A 447 -6.07 11.22 13.76
C TYR A 447 -5.98 9.72 13.54
N ASP A 448 -6.22 8.99 14.63
CA ASP A 448 -5.99 7.54 14.74
C ASP A 448 -4.53 7.21 14.43
N SER A 449 -4.26 6.39 13.42
CA SER A 449 -2.90 5.97 13.06
C SER A 449 -2.08 7.07 12.34
N ILE A 450 -2.69 8.23 12.04
CA ILE A 450 -2.05 9.35 11.35
C ILE A 450 -1.69 10.45 12.35
N ILE A 451 -0.48 11.00 12.20
CA ILE A 451 0.00 12.15 12.98
C ILE A 451 -0.21 13.44 12.19
N GLY A 452 -0.93 14.40 12.78
CA GLY A 452 -1.04 15.75 12.22
C GLY A 452 0.28 16.50 12.33
N TRP A 453 0.66 17.22 11.28
CA TRP A 453 1.96 17.91 11.19
C TRP A 453 1.84 19.41 10.87
N TRP A 454 0.62 19.91 10.67
CA TRP A 454 0.34 21.33 10.46
C TRP A 454 0.22 22.09 11.79
N GLU A 455 0.33 23.42 11.76
CA GLU A 455 0.35 24.26 12.96
C GLU A 455 -0.93 24.08 13.80
N GLU A 456 -2.08 24.00 13.16
CA GLU A 456 -3.38 23.81 13.82
C GLU A 456 -3.55 22.40 14.41
N ALA A 457 -2.64 21.46 14.12
CA ALA A 457 -2.59 20.17 14.79
C ALA A 457 -1.89 20.23 16.15
N LEU A 458 -1.26 21.35 16.52
CA LEU A 458 -0.66 21.52 17.85
C LEU A 458 -1.75 21.55 18.94
N ILE A 459 -1.57 20.73 19.96
CA ILE A 459 -2.47 20.71 21.13
C ILE A 459 -2.07 21.87 22.04
N ALA A 460 -3.00 22.81 22.22
CA ALA A 460 -2.88 23.95 23.13
C ALA A 460 -2.51 23.49 24.54
N GLU A 461 -1.69 24.28 25.25
CA GLU A 461 -1.20 23.94 26.60
C GLU A 461 -2.33 23.67 27.60
N GLU A 462 -3.44 24.39 27.47
CA GLU A 462 -4.62 24.26 28.33
C GLU A 462 -5.31 22.88 28.20
N SER A 463 -5.11 22.18 27.08
CA SER A 463 -5.70 20.87 26.79
C SER A 463 -4.77 19.69 27.16
N ARG A 464 -3.64 19.95 27.84
CA ARG A 464 -2.61 18.94 28.17
C ARG A 464 -2.75 18.35 29.58
N LEU A 465 -3.74 18.81 30.35
CA LEU A 465 -4.02 18.39 31.72
C LEU A 465 -4.94 17.17 31.80
#